data_AF-A0A3A9V3N0-F1
#
_entry.id   AF-A0A3A9V3N0-F1
#
_cell.length_a   1.000
_cell.length_b   1.000
_cell.length_c   1.000
_cell.angle_alpha   90.00
_cell.angle_beta   90.00
_cell.angle_gamma   90.00
#
_symmetry.space_group_name_H-M   'P 1'
#
loop_
_entity.id
_entity.type
_entity.pdbx_description
1 polymer ?
#
loop_
_entity_poly.entity_id
_entity_poly.type
_entity_poly.pdbx_seq_one_letter_code
_entity_poly.pdbx_strand_id
1 'polypeptide(L)'
;MVYFAYEVWGVNGFQGDVSLSIDDYVHIAASSFTTLGSLTHTPHSELAIIIDSISLVGFMMLTWSATYYYNIFSNSELRDK
;
A
#
# COMPACT_ATOMS: atom_id res chain seq x y z
N MET A 1 7.77 3.75 -5.89
CA MET A 1 7.97 2.35 -6.35
C MET A 1 7.15 2.02 -7.58
N VAL A 2 5.83 2.30 -7.60
CA VAL A 2 4.95 2.00 -8.75
C VAL A 2 5.36 2.74 -10.05
N TYR A 3 5.71 4.03 -9.97
CA TYR A 3 6.23 4.80 -11.11
C TYR A 3 7.51 4.20 -11.72
N PHE A 4 8.45 3.78 -10.87
CA PHE A 4 9.72 3.18 -11.31
C PHE A 4 9.52 1.79 -11.94
N ALA A 5 8.54 1.01 -11.46
CA ALA A 5 8.18 -0.28 -12.06
C ALA A 5 7.51 -0.11 -13.44
N TYR A 6 6.70 0.94 -13.62
CA TYR A 6 6.12 1.27 -14.91
C TYR A 6 7.19 1.70 -15.94
N GLU A 7 8.10 2.58 -15.53
CA GLU A 7 9.10 3.17 -16.44
C GLU A 7 10.27 2.23 -16.78
N VAL A 8 10.74 1.41 -15.82
CA VAL A 8 11.96 0.59 -16.00
C VAL A 8 11.67 -0.84 -16.46
N TRP A 9 10.52 -1.42 -16.10
CA TRP A 9 10.22 -2.83 -16.42
C TRP A 9 9.26 -3.03 -17.59
N GLY A 10 8.71 -1.96 -18.19
CA GLY A 10 7.81 -2.10 -19.34
C GLY A 10 6.55 -2.91 -19.03
N VAL A 11 6.11 -2.87 -17.77
CA VAL A 11 4.88 -3.51 -17.31
C VAL A 11 3.72 -2.77 -17.99
N ASN A 12 3.00 -3.43 -18.90
CA ASN A 12 1.87 -2.84 -19.62
C ASN A 12 0.82 -2.38 -18.60
N GLY A 13 0.78 -1.08 -18.32
CA GLY A 13 0.45 -0.56 -17.00
C GLY A 13 -0.99 -0.74 -16.53
N PHE A 14 -2.00 -0.62 -17.39
CA PHE A 14 -3.41 -0.69 -17.00
C PHE A 14 -4.25 -1.15 -18.19
N GLN A 15 -5.45 -1.71 -17.98
CA GLN A 15 -6.33 -2.06 -19.11
C GLN A 15 -6.89 -0.77 -19.72
N GLY A 16 -6.33 -0.34 -20.85
CA GLY A 16 -6.77 0.81 -21.64
C GLY A 16 -5.71 1.92 -21.79
N ASP A 17 -5.96 2.87 -22.69
CA ASP A 17 -5.18 4.11 -22.80
C ASP A 17 -5.47 5.00 -21.59
N VAL A 18 -4.74 4.80 -20.51
CA VAL A 18 -4.87 5.63 -19.30
C VAL A 18 -3.70 6.62 -19.26
N SER A 19 -4.03 7.90 -19.42
CA SER A 19 -3.13 9.03 -19.15
C SER A 19 -3.01 9.21 -17.64
N LEU A 20 -2.11 8.47 -17.00
CA LEU A 20 -1.85 8.61 -15.56
C LEU A 20 -0.79 9.69 -15.32
N SER A 21 -1.12 10.63 -14.44
CA SER A 21 -0.15 11.59 -13.92
C SER A 21 0.52 11.02 -12.66
N ILE A 22 1.62 11.62 -12.23
CA ILE A 22 2.42 11.15 -11.07
C ILE A 22 1.57 11.07 -9.79
N ASP A 23 0.63 11.99 -9.63
CA ASP A 23 -0.33 12.05 -8.52
C ASP A 23 -1.26 10.84 -8.47
N ASP A 24 -1.69 10.30 -9.60
CA ASP A 24 -2.52 9.09 -9.64
C ASP A 24 -1.75 7.87 -9.11
N TYR A 25 -0.46 7.75 -9.46
CA TYR A 25 0.39 6.68 -8.94
C TYR A 25 0.62 6.79 -7.42
N VAL A 26 0.75 8.01 -6.91
CA VAL A 26 0.86 8.25 -5.46
C VAL A 26 -0.46 7.94 -4.77
N HIS A 27 -1.59 8.33 -5.36
CA HIS A 27 -2.92 8.04 -4.82
C HIS A 27 -3.18 6.54 -4.73
N ILE A 28 -2.87 5.79 -5.80
CA ILE A 28 -2.99 4.32 -5.83
C ILE A 28 -2.06 3.69 -4.79
N ALA A 29 -0.80 4.10 -4.71
CA ALA A 29 0.12 3.54 -3.74
C ALA A 29 -0.32 3.82 -2.29
N ALA A 30 -0.81 5.02 -1.99
CA ALA A 30 -1.29 5.40 -0.67
C ALA A 30 -2.57 4.64 -0.30
N SER A 31 -3.54 4.57 -1.22
CA SER A 31 -4.82 3.89 -0.99
C SER A 31 -4.64 2.38 -0.80
N SER A 32 -3.71 1.76 -1.54
CA SER A 32 -3.31 0.36 -1.36
C SER A 32 -2.57 0.15 -0.04
N PHE A 33 -1.61 1.02 0.31
CA PHE A 33 -0.88 0.92 1.58
C PHE A 33 -1.80 1.03 2.80
N THR A 34 -2.83 1.88 2.76
CA THR A 34 -3.82 1.99 3.83
C THR A 34 -4.94 0.96 3.72
N THR A 35 -4.87 0.03 2.76
CA THR A 35 -5.90 -0.99 2.50
C THR A 35 -7.28 -0.43 2.16
N LEU A 36 -7.35 0.82 1.68
CA LEU A 36 -8.59 1.53 1.34
C LEU A 36 -9.20 1.03 0.02
N GLY A 37 -8.37 0.51 -0.89
CA GLY A 37 -8.84 -0.18 -2.10
C GLY A 37 -9.48 0.72 -3.16
N SER A 38 -9.16 2.01 -3.20
CA SER A 38 -9.67 2.92 -4.24
C SER A 38 -8.84 2.79 -5.52
N LEU A 39 -9.22 1.84 -6.37
CA LEU A 39 -8.68 1.68 -7.72
C LEU A 39 -9.73 2.17 -8.72
N THR A 40 -9.56 3.39 -9.24
CA THR A 40 -10.41 3.94 -10.31
C THR A 40 -10.18 3.23 -11.65
N HIS A 41 -8.99 2.67 -11.85
CA HIS A 41 -8.59 1.97 -13.07
C HIS A 41 -8.10 0.56 -12.73
N THR A 42 -8.54 -0.43 -13.49
CA THR A 42 -8.18 -1.83 -13.27
C THR A 42 -6.71 -2.06 -13.70
N PRO A 43 -5.79 -2.37 -12.78
CA PRO A 43 -4.41 -2.66 -13.12
C PRO A 43 -4.30 -3.95 -13.94
N HIS A 44 -3.35 -4.00 -14.87
CA HIS A 44 -2.99 -5.24 -15.56
C HIS A 44 -2.36 -6.23 -14.56
N SER A 45 -2.40 -7.53 -14.89
CA SER A 45 -2.01 -8.64 -13.99
C SER A 45 -0.66 -8.43 -13.27
N GLU A 46 0.34 -7.89 -13.97
CA GLU A 46 1.68 -7.67 -13.43
C GLU A 46 1.74 -6.49 -12.43
N LEU A 47 0.94 -5.44 -12.66
CA LEU A 47 0.86 -4.29 -11.74
C LEU A 47 0.00 -4.60 -10.52
N ALA A 48 -0.97 -5.51 -10.66
CA ALA A 48 -1.80 -6.01 -9.55
C ALA A 48 -0.93 -6.67 -8.46
N ILE A 49 0.07 -7.48 -8.84
CA ILE A 49 0.99 -8.11 -7.87
C ILE A 49 1.75 -7.07 -7.05
N ILE A 50 2.18 -5.97 -7.67
CA ILE A 50 2.88 -4.88 -6.97
C ILE A 50 1.92 -4.20 -5.99
N ILE A 51 0.70 -3.91 -6.42
CA ILE A 51 -0.35 -3.30 -5.59
C ILE A 51 -0.70 -4.21 -4.39
N ASP A 52 -0.81 -5.52 -4.62
CA ASP A 52 -1.06 -6.52 -3.57
C ASP A 52 0.09 -6.58 -2.57
N SER A 53 1.34 -6.51 -3.05
CA SER A 53 2.52 -6.49 -2.17
C SER A 53 2.56 -5.23 -1.29
N ILE A 54 2.19 -4.07 -1.82
CA ILE A 54 2.10 -2.80 -1.07
C ILE A 54 1.01 -2.91 -0.01
N SER A 55 -0.13 -3.50 -0.36
CA SER A 55 -1.25 -3.71 0.57
C SER A 55 -0.86 -4.66 1.70
N LEU A 56 -0.11 -5.73 1.40
CA LEU A 56 0.38 -6.68 2.40
C LEU A 56 1.37 -6.00 3.38
N VAL A 57 2.30 -5.20 2.86
CA VAL A 57 3.25 -4.44 3.70
C VAL A 57 2.52 -3.43 4.58
N GLY A 58 1.54 -2.71 4.03
CA GLY A 58 0.68 -1.80 4.78
C GLY A 58 -0.04 -2.48 5.93
N PHE A 59 -0.62 -3.65 5.69
CA PHE A 59 -1.27 -4.47 6.70
C PHE A 59 -0.30 -4.92 7.81
N MET A 60 0.90 -5.37 7.45
CA MET A 60 1.92 -5.74 8.45
C MET A 60 2.37 -4.54 9.30
N MET A 61 2.53 -3.35 8.70
CA MET A 61 2.86 -2.12 9.44
C MET A 61 1.76 -1.72 10.43
N LEU A 62 0.48 -1.82 10.03
CA LEU A 62 -0.65 -1.52 10.92
C LEU A 62 -0.71 -2.47 12.12
N THR A 63 -0.52 -3.77 11.88
CA THR A 63 -0.52 -4.79 12.94
C THR A 63 0.66 -4.64 13.89
N TRP A 64 1.84 -4.30 13.38
CA TRP A 64 3.02 -3.98 14.20
C TRP A 64 2.82 -2.69 15.02
N SER A 65 2.26 -1.64 14.41
CA SER A 65 1.94 -0.40 15.12
C SER A 65 0.95 -0.64 16.26
N ALA A 66 -0.09 -1.46 16.04
CA ALA A 66 -1.05 -1.83 17.07
C ALA A 66 -0.40 -2.65 18.19
N THR A 67 0.48 -3.58 17.85
CA THR A 67 1.21 -4.41 18.82
C THR A 67 2.16 -3.56 19.68
N TYR A 68 2.87 -2.62 19.07
CA TYR A 68 3.74 -1.67 19.77
C TYR A 68 2.95 -0.79 20.74
N TYR A 69 1.82 -0.24 20.27
CA TYR A 69 0.92 0.53 21.11
C TYR A 69 0.43 -0.31 22.31
N TYR A 70 -0.08 -1.51 22.06
CA TYR A 70 -0.51 -2.42 23.12
C TYR A 70 0.60 -2.69 24.14
N ASN A 71 1.82 -2.95 23.68
CA ASN A 71 2.96 -3.22 24.56
C ASN A 71 3.28 -2.04 25.50
N ILE A 72 3.25 -0.80 25.00
CA ILE A 72 3.49 0.39 25.83
C ILE A 72 2.40 0.56 26.88
N PHE A 73 1.14 0.54 26.47
CA PHE A 73 0.03 0.88 27.38
C PHE A 73 -0.29 -0.27 28.35
N SER A 74 -0.24 -1.52 27.90
CA SER A 74 -0.44 -2.69 28.76
C SER A 74 0.66 -2.83 29.82
N ASN A 75 1.92 -2.58 29.49
CA ASN A 75 3.00 -2.64 30.49
C ASN A 75 2.97 -1.43 31.44
N SER A 76 2.47 -0.27 31.01
CA SER A 76 2.32 0.88 31.91
C SER A 76 1.30 0.62 33.03
N GLU A 77 0.16 0.01 32.70
CA GLU A 77 -0.87 -0.34 33.70
C GLU A 77 -0.42 -1.42 34.70
N LEU A 78 0.51 -2.29 34.32
CA LEU A 78 1.11 -3.30 35.21
C LEU A 78 2.21 -2.72 36.10
N ARG A 79 2.85 -1.61 35.69
CA ARG A 79 3.91 -0.94 36.46
C ARG A 79 3.34 -0.03 37.56
N ASP A 80 2.15 0.51 37.36
CA ASP A 80 1.51 1.45 38.29
C ASP A 80 0.58 0.75 39.33
N LYS A 81 0.68 -0.59 39.46
CA LYS A 81 0.07 -1.41 40.53
C LYS A 81 1.13 -2.02 41.43
#